data_AF-E1JYG4-F1
#
_entry.id   AF-E1JYG4-F1
#
_cell.length_a   1.000
_cell.length_b   1.000
_cell.length_c   1.000
_cell.angle_alpha   90.00
_cell.angle_beta   90.00
_cell.angle_gamma   90.00
#
_symmetry.space_group_name_H-M   'P 1'
#
loop_
_entity.id
_entity.type
_entity.pdbx_description
1 polymer ?
#
loop_
_entity_poly.entity_id
_entity_poly.type
_entity_poly.pdbx_seq_one_letter_code
_entity_poly.pdbx_strand_id
1 'polypeptide(L)'
;MQREDADTARLIALMRSSPLWSDFSEDDLARLVTSGAVRRRKFGQGEVVVEQGNYEKTFFLLLSGRARVLRDNREVAVLAEPGTVIGEMSFVLGKGRTATVLADAPTDCLVVDMGYVDFLESPEREDFLIRIFRRLAEVVAQRLGSANARKAELFTAIRERREKLRSHIAAERQVITALRRELESLDTTDDEAVLRQLLDRRF
;
A
#
# COMPACT_ATOMS: atom_id res chain seq x y z
N MET A 1 27.27 -28.28 -15.57
CA MET A 1 27.99 -28.15 -14.29
C MET A 1 28.41 -26.72 -14.02
N GLN A 2 29.59 -26.23 -14.42
CA GLN A 2 30.11 -24.92 -13.91
C GLN A 2 29.21 -23.67 -14.06
N ARG A 3 28.40 -23.56 -15.12
CA ARG A 3 27.50 -22.40 -15.33
C ARG A 3 26.22 -22.47 -14.48
N GLU A 4 25.72 -23.68 -14.28
CA GLU A 4 24.49 -23.96 -13.53
C GLU A 4 24.73 -23.81 -12.02
N ASP A 5 25.89 -24.27 -11.54
CA ASP A 5 26.34 -24.08 -10.16
C ASP A 5 26.53 -22.58 -9.83
N ALA A 6 27.07 -21.79 -10.77
CA ALA A 6 27.27 -20.36 -10.60
C ALA A 6 25.95 -19.58 -10.57
N ASP A 7 24.95 -19.97 -11.36
CA ASP A 7 23.63 -19.34 -11.35
C ASP A 7 22.83 -19.72 -10.09
N THR A 8 22.97 -20.95 -9.61
CA THR A 8 22.42 -21.39 -8.32
C THR A 8 22.98 -20.57 -7.15
N ALA A 9 24.31 -20.42 -7.08
CA ALA A 9 24.95 -19.63 -6.03
C ALA A 9 24.48 -18.16 -6.02
N ARG A 10 24.27 -17.57 -7.22
CA ARG A 10 23.73 -16.20 -7.34
C ARG A 10 22.28 -16.10 -6.85
N LEU A 11 21.43 -17.07 -7.16
CA LEU A 11 20.05 -17.08 -6.68
C LEU A 11 20.00 -17.22 -5.15
N ILE A 12 20.80 -18.11 -4.59
CA ILE A 12 20.90 -18.28 -3.13
C ILE A 12 21.35 -16.97 -2.46
N ALA A 13 22.34 -16.27 -3.03
CA ALA A 13 22.76 -14.96 -2.52
C ALA A 13 21.61 -13.91 -2.55
N LEU A 14 20.77 -13.92 -3.58
CA LEU A 14 19.58 -13.07 -3.66
C LEU A 14 18.50 -13.48 -2.65
N MET A 15 18.31 -14.78 -2.40
CA MET A 15 17.40 -15.26 -1.35
C MET A 15 17.87 -14.75 0.01
N ARG A 16 19.16 -14.85 0.32
CA ARG A 16 19.74 -14.38 1.59
C ARG A 16 19.58 -12.88 1.86
N SER A 17 19.25 -12.06 0.86
CA SER A 17 18.96 -10.64 1.08
C SER A 17 17.58 -10.38 1.71
N SER A 18 16.76 -11.41 1.94
CA SER A 18 15.44 -11.28 2.56
C SER A 18 15.32 -12.09 3.86
N PRO A 19 14.71 -11.50 4.91
CA PRO A 19 14.41 -12.21 6.16
C PRO A 19 13.49 -13.42 6.00
N LEU A 20 12.78 -13.53 4.86
CA LEU A 20 11.94 -14.69 4.53
C LEU A 20 12.71 -16.01 4.64
N TRP A 21 14.01 -15.99 4.36
CA TRP A 21 14.85 -17.19 4.26
C TRP A 21 15.75 -17.42 5.48
N SER A 22 15.58 -16.65 6.56
CA SER A 22 16.46 -16.71 7.73
C SER A 22 16.46 -18.06 8.45
N ASP A 23 15.36 -18.82 8.37
CA ASP A 23 15.22 -20.14 9.02
C ASP A 23 15.60 -21.31 8.10
N PHE A 24 16.16 -21.03 6.92
CA PHE A 24 16.50 -22.05 5.92
C PHE A 24 18.02 -22.22 5.83
N SER A 25 18.49 -23.47 5.88
CA SER A 25 19.90 -23.82 5.70
C SER A 25 20.34 -23.61 4.23
N GLU A 26 21.65 -23.56 3.98
CA GLU A 26 22.17 -23.49 2.60
C GLU A 26 21.67 -24.67 1.74
N ASP A 27 21.63 -25.87 2.31
CA ASP A 27 21.11 -27.06 1.63
C ASP A 27 19.62 -26.93 1.31
N ASP A 28 18.81 -26.34 2.21
CA ASP A 28 17.39 -26.07 1.91
C ASP A 28 17.25 -25.13 0.71
N LEU A 29 18.02 -24.04 0.66
CA LEU A 29 17.98 -23.08 -0.43
C LEU A 29 18.47 -23.70 -1.74
N ALA A 30 19.55 -24.49 -1.70
CA ALA A 30 20.07 -25.20 -2.86
C ALA A 30 19.04 -26.20 -3.43
N ARG A 31 18.30 -26.91 -2.57
CA ARG A 31 17.20 -27.79 -3.00
C ARG A 31 16.08 -27.02 -3.67
N LEU A 32 15.67 -25.88 -3.13
CA LEU A 32 14.62 -25.02 -3.72
C LEU A 32 15.00 -24.45 -5.08
N VAL A 33 16.26 -24.10 -5.28
CA VAL A 33 16.75 -23.59 -6.56
C VAL A 33 16.85 -24.73 -7.58
N THR A 34 17.48 -25.84 -7.19
CA THR A 34 17.67 -27.01 -8.07
C THR A 34 16.34 -27.64 -8.49
N SER A 35 15.32 -27.61 -7.63
CA SER A 35 13.98 -28.11 -7.97
C SER A 35 13.19 -27.17 -8.90
N GLY A 36 13.68 -25.96 -9.16
CA GLY A 36 12.97 -24.93 -9.91
C GLY A 36 11.83 -24.24 -9.12
N ALA A 37 11.69 -24.56 -7.83
CA ALA A 37 10.70 -23.92 -6.95
C ALA A 37 10.97 -22.42 -6.80
N VAL A 38 12.25 -22.02 -6.86
CA VAL A 38 12.66 -20.62 -6.84
C VAL A 38 13.35 -20.24 -8.12
N ARG A 39 12.85 -19.18 -8.77
CA ARG A 39 13.42 -18.64 -10.03
C ARG A 39 13.35 -17.13 -10.06
N ARG A 40 14.28 -16.49 -10.77
CA ARG A 40 14.21 -15.05 -11.02
C ARG A 40 13.32 -14.76 -12.22
N ARG A 41 12.46 -13.74 -12.11
CA ARG A 41 11.62 -13.26 -13.20
C ARG A 41 11.64 -11.74 -13.24
N LYS A 42 11.90 -11.20 -14.44
CA LYS A 42 11.77 -9.78 -14.74
C LYS A 42 10.41 -9.51 -15.36
N PHE A 43 9.84 -8.38 -14.99
CA PHE A 43 8.58 -7.87 -15.48
C PHE A 43 8.81 -6.51 -16.13
N GLY A 44 8.30 -6.34 -17.33
CA GLY A 44 8.23 -5.05 -18.01
C GLY A 44 7.18 -4.14 -17.38
N GLN A 45 7.26 -2.84 -17.68
CA GLN A 45 6.22 -1.90 -17.26
C GLN A 45 4.85 -2.32 -17.82
N GLY A 46 3.82 -2.31 -16.98
CA GLY A 46 2.46 -2.70 -17.31
C GLY A 46 2.19 -4.21 -17.20
N GLU A 47 3.22 -5.05 -17.05
CA GLU A 47 3.01 -6.49 -16.93
C GLU A 47 2.35 -6.88 -15.60
N VAL A 48 1.49 -7.90 -15.68
CA VAL A 48 0.80 -8.46 -14.52
C VAL A 48 1.76 -9.38 -13.75
N VAL A 49 2.01 -9.04 -12.49
CA VAL A 49 2.77 -9.89 -11.55
C VAL A 49 1.82 -10.86 -10.86
N VAL A 50 0.66 -10.38 -10.44
CA VAL A 50 -0.39 -11.14 -9.76
C VAL A 50 -1.75 -10.68 -10.26
N GLU A 51 -2.69 -11.59 -10.51
CA GLU A 51 -4.05 -11.27 -10.94
C GLU A 51 -5.06 -11.55 -9.83
N GLN A 52 -5.95 -10.59 -9.53
CA GLN A 52 -7.01 -10.71 -8.52
C GLN A 52 -7.91 -11.92 -8.82
N GLY A 53 -8.28 -12.67 -7.77
CA GLY A 53 -9.15 -13.84 -7.88
C GLY A 53 -8.46 -15.15 -8.28
N ASN A 54 -7.23 -15.10 -8.80
CA ASN A 54 -6.46 -16.30 -9.15
C ASN A 54 -6.08 -17.13 -7.90
N TYR A 55 -5.90 -18.44 -8.04
CA TYR A 55 -5.56 -19.39 -6.98
C TYR A 55 -4.16 -20.00 -7.12
N GLU A 56 -3.31 -19.44 -7.97
CA GLU A 56 -1.91 -19.86 -8.12
C GLU A 56 -1.18 -19.97 -6.76
N LYS A 57 -0.47 -21.09 -6.57
CA LYS A 57 0.38 -21.37 -5.41
C LYS A 57 1.75 -20.68 -5.52
N THR A 58 1.81 -19.44 -6.02
CA THR A 58 3.07 -18.70 -6.16
C THR A 58 3.09 -17.47 -5.25
N PHE A 59 4.23 -17.04 -4.76
CA PHE A 59 4.39 -15.67 -4.28
C PHE A 59 5.71 -15.11 -4.80
N PHE A 60 5.90 -13.81 -4.63
CA PHE A 60 7.04 -13.11 -5.18
C PHE A 60 7.78 -12.36 -4.10
N LEU A 61 9.08 -12.20 -4.27
CA LEU A 61 9.91 -11.31 -3.49
C LEU A 61 10.45 -10.24 -4.43
N LEU A 62 10.10 -8.98 -4.18
CA LEU A 62 10.60 -7.85 -4.96
C LEU A 62 12.11 -7.68 -4.71
N LEU A 63 12.93 -7.82 -5.75
CA LEU A 63 14.37 -7.56 -5.69
C LEU A 63 14.68 -6.09 -6.01
N SER A 64 13.99 -5.54 -7.02
CA SER A 64 14.13 -4.15 -7.43
C SER A 64 12.96 -3.72 -8.33
N GLY A 65 12.75 -2.42 -8.46
CA GLY A 65 11.73 -1.85 -9.33
C GLY A 65 10.54 -1.30 -8.54
N ARG A 66 9.38 -1.23 -9.20
CA ARG A 66 8.18 -0.61 -8.64
C ARG A 66 6.94 -1.31 -9.16
N ALA A 67 6.01 -1.65 -8.27
CA ALA A 67 4.74 -2.25 -8.60
C ALA A 67 3.57 -1.52 -7.93
N ARG A 68 2.41 -1.50 -8.59
CA ARG A 68 1.16 -0.93 -8.07
C ARG A 68 0.18 -2.06 -7.76
N VAL A 69 -0.47 -1.95 -6.60
CA VAL A 69 -1.48 -2.90 -6.13
C VAL A 69 -2.86 -2.31 -6.38
N LEU A 70 -3.66 -3.02 -7.17
CA LEU A 70 -5.01 -2.64 -7.57
C LEU A 70 -6.02 -3.63 -6.98
N ARG A 71 -6.99 -3.11 -6.23
CA ARG A 71 -8.15 -3.89 -5.79
C ARG A 71 -9.39 -3.28 -6.41
N ASP A 72 -10.15 -4.08 -7.15
CA ASP A 72 -11.36 -3.64 -7.83
C ASP A 72 -11.11 -2.37 -8.70
N ASN A 73 -10.01 -2.41 -9.46
CA ASN A 73 -9.48 -1.32 -10.31
C ASN A 73 -9.09 -0.02 -9.58
N ARG A 74 -9.04 -0.02 -8.24
CA ARG A 74 -8.56 1.12 -7.44
C ARG A 74 -7.18 0.83 -6.90
N GLU A 75 -6.27 1.79 -7.03
CA GLU A 75 -4.94 1.70 -6.44
C GLU A 75 -5.04 1.78 -4.91
N VAL A 76 -4.51 0.76 -4.25
CA VAL A 76 -4.54 0.63 -2.78
C VAL A 76 -3.16 0.68 -2.15
N ALA A 77 -2.10 0.39 -2.92
CA ALA A 77 -0.73 0.49 -2.47
C ALA A 77 0.24 0.58 -3.65
N VAL A 78 1.44 1.10 -3.37
CA VAL A 78 2.61 1.05 -4.24
C VAL A 78 3.72 0.32 -3.49
N LEU A 79 4.38 -0.60 -4.17
CA LEU A 79 5.47 -1.43 -3.67
C LEU A 79 6.76 -1.02 -4.38
N ALA A 80 7.74 -0.52 -3.64
CA ALA A 80 9.03 -0.09 -4.20
C ALA A 80 10.23 -0.54 -3.36
N GLU A 81 9.98 -1.14 -2.20
CA GLU A 81 11.03 -1.53 -1.26
C GLU A 81 11.53 -2.95 -1.57
N PRO A 82 12.83 -3.14 -1.87
CA PRO A 82 13.41 -4.48 -2.00
C PRO A 82 13.16 -5.34 -0.76
N GLY A 83 12.93 -6.63 -0.96
CA GLY A 83 12.54 -7.57 0.09
C GLY A 83 11.03 -7.63 0.35
N THR A 84 10.23 -6.77 -0.28
CA THR A 84 8.77 -6.80 -0.19
C THR A 84 8.22 -8.10 -0.77
N VAL A 85 7.47 -8.87 0.03
CA VAL A 85 6.76 -10.07 -0.43
C VAL A 85 5.45 -9.69 -1.14
N ILE A 86 5.09 -10.35 -2.23
CA ILE A 86 3.88 -10.05 -3.01
C ILE A 86 3.08 -11.33 -3.18
N GLY A 87 1.77 -11.25 -2.92
CA GLY A 87 0.86 -12.37 -3.08
C GLY A 87 0.84 -13.32 -1.87
N GLU A 88 1.45 -12.93 -0.75
CA GLU A 88 1.44 -13.70 0.51
C GLU A 88 0.04 -13.85 1.10
N MET A 89 -0.83 -12.85 0.88
CA MET A 89 -2.17 -12.80 1.47
C MET A 89 -3.04 -14.01 1.10
N SER A 90 -2.90 -14.55 -0.12
CA SER A 90 -3.67 -15.72 -0.54
C SER A 90 -3.32 -16.97 0.28
N PHE A 91 -2.04 -17.12 0.66
CA PHE A 91 -1.58 -18.22 1.49
C PHE A 91 -2.08 -18.10 2.92
N VAL A 92 -1.93 -16.91 3.51
CA VAL A 92 -2.32 -16.68 4.91
C VAL A 92 -3.84 -16.75 5.08
N LEU A 93 -4.62 -16.30 4.11
CA LEU A 93 -6.09 -16.30 4.18
C LEU A 93 -6.75 -17.56 3.64
N GLY A 94 -6.03 -18.41 2.91
CA GLY A 94 -6.60 -19.56 2.21
C GLY A 94 -7.65 -19.18 1.15
N LYS A 95 -7.47 -18.03 0.49
CA LYS A 95 -8.40 -17.48 -0.52
C LYS A 95 -7.65 -17.10 -1.80
N GLY A 96 -8.37 -16.90 -2.90
CA GLY A 96 -7.79 -16.37 -4.13
C GLY A 96 -7.14 -14.99 -3.90
N ARG A 97 -6.32 -14.54 -4.86
CA ARG A 97 -5.60 -13.26 -4.77
C ARG A 97 -6.54 -12.11 -4.43
N THR A 98 -6.18 -11.33 -3.43
CA THR A 98 -7.01 -10.23 -2.91
C THR A 98 -6.96 -8.97 -3.76
N ALA A 99 -5.96 -8.85 -4.63
CA ALA A 99 -5.69 -7.70 -5.49
C ALA A 99 -4.82 -8.12 -6.68
N THR A 100 -4.89 -7.33 -7.75
CA THR A 100 -3.99 -7.39 -8.89
C THR A 100 -2.72 -6.59 -8.58
N VAL A 101 -1.57 -7.07 -9.01
CA VAL A 101 -0.30 -6.35 -8.91
C VAL A 101 0.29 -6.19 -10.30
N LEU A 102 0.52 -4.94 -10.71
CA LEU A 102 1.13 -4.59 -11.98
C LEU A 102 2.51 -3.99 -11.74
N ALA A 103 3.48 -4.30 -12.61
CA ALA A 103 4.75 -3.60 -12.63
C ALA A 103 4.53 -2.16 -13.13
N ASP A 104 4.84 -1.17 -12.30
CA ASP A 104 4.76 0.27 -12.62
C ASP A 104 6.02 0.78 -13.34
N ALA A 105 7.13 0.06 -13.16
CA ALA A 105 8.42 0.23 -13.82
C ALA A 105 9.05 -1.16 -14.06
N PRO A 106 10.17 -1.28 -14.82
CA PRO A 106 10.92 -2.53 -14.90
C PRO A 106 11.18 -3.11 -13.51
N THR A 107 10.67 -4.31 -13.27
CA THR A 107 10.58 -4.91 -11.93
C THR A 107 11.20 -6.29 -11.95
N ASP A 108 12.04 -6.58 -10.96
CA ASP A 108 12.74 -7.85 -10.82
C ASP A 108 12.29 -8.55 -9.55
N CYS A 109 11.91 -9.80 -9.66
CA CYS A 109 11.38 -10.59 -8.55
C CYS A 109 12.04 -11.97 -8.49
N LEU A 110 12.16 -12.51 -7.28
CA LEU A 110 12.16 -13.96 -7.12
C LEU A 110 10.72 -14.44 -7.11
N VAL A 111 10.44 -15.49 -7.89
CA VAL A 111 9.20 -16.24 -7.88
C VAL A 111 9.42 -17.47 -7.01
N VAL A 112 8.53 -17.70 -6.06
CA VAL A 112 8.52 -18.89 -5.21
C VAL A 112 7.25 -19.67 -5.51
N ASP A 113 7.41 -20.89 -6.03
CA ASP A 113 6.34 -21.81 -6.36
C ASP A 113 6.13 -22.81 -5.22
N MET A 114 5.07 -22.60 -4.45
CA MET A 114 4.68 -23.46 -3.36
C MET A 114 4.07 -24.78 -3.83
N GLY A 115 3.81 -24.98 -5.13
CA GLY A 115 3.49 -26.30 -5.67
C GLY A 115 4.59 -27.34 -5.40
N TYR A 116 5.83 -26.88 -5.22
CA TYR A 116 6.97 -27.73 -4.82
C TYR A 116 6.69 -28.56 -3.55
N VAL A 117 5.95 -28.00 -2.59
CA VAL A 117 5.69 -28.67 -1.30
C VAL A 117 4.83 -29.93 -1.46
N ASP A 118 4.06 -30.03 -2.54
CA ASP A 118 3.22 -31.18 -2.81
C ASP A 118 4.06 -32.45 -3.09
N PHE A 119 5.35 -32.28 -3.43
CA PHE A 119 6.31 -33.36 -3.72
C PHE A 119 7.22 -33.72 -2.54
N LEU A 120 7.20 -32.96 -1.44
CA LEU A 120 8.01 -33.26 -0.25
C LEU A 120 7.35 -34.38 0.56
N GLU A 121 8.13 -35.29 1.14
CA GLU A 121 7.63 -36.29 2.09
C GLU A 121 7.55 -35.72 3.51
N SER A 122 6.92 -36.46 4.41
CA SER A 122 6.89 -36.10 5.84
C SER A 122 8.13 -36.69 6.53
N PRO A 123 8.83 -35.94 7.41
CA PRO A 123 8.44 -34.67 8.03
C PRO A 123 8.89 -33.39 7.30
N GLU A 124 9.63 -33.49 6.19
CA GLU A 124 10.26 -32.35 5.51
C GLU A 124 9.22 -31.35 4.99
N ARG A 125 8.09 -31.86 4.49
CA ARG A 125 6.96 -31.06 4.03
C ARG A 125 6.42 -30.18 5.16
N GLU A 126 6.13 -30.78 6.32
CA GLU A 126 5.54 -30.05 7.45
C GLU A 126 6.52 -29.00 7.99
N ASP A 127 7.79 -29.36 8.13
CA ASP A 127 8.82 -28.43 8.59
C ASP A 127 8.99 -27.22 7.65
N PHE A 128 9.02 -27.49 6.33
CA PHE A 128 9.07 -26.43 5.32
C PHE A 128 7.86 -25.49 5.42
N LEU A 129 6.66 -26.07 5.50
CA LEU A 129 5.41 -25.31 5.61
C LEU A 129 5.39 -24.47 6.89
N ILE A 130 5.79 -25.03 8.04
CA ILE A 130 5.83 -24.29 9.31
C ILE A 130 6.78 -23.09 9.21
N ARG A 131 7.99 -23.28 8.67
CA ARG A 131 8.97 -22.20 8.52
C ARG A 131 8.46 -21.09 7.59
N ILE A 132 7.92 -21.45 6.42
CA ILE A 132 7.47 -20.44 5.46
C ILE A 132 6.21 -19.72 5.94
N PHE A 133 5.22 -20.42 6.50
CA PHE A 133 3.99 -19.81 7.00
C PHE A 133 4.26 -18.86 8.18
N ARG A 134 5.20 -19.22 9.08
CA ARG A 134 5.64 -18.32 10.15
C ARG A 134 6.15 -16.99 9.59
N ARG A 135 7.02 -17.06 8.58
CA ARG A 135 7.60 -15.87 7.93
C ARG A 135 6.56 -15.05 7.17
N LEU A 136 5.65 -15.68 6.43
CA LEU A 136 4.56 -14.97 5.77
C LEU A 136 3.61 -14.31 6.78
N ALA A 137 3.30 -14.97 7.90
CA ALA A 137 2.47 -14.41 8.96
C ALA A 137 3.13 -13.17 9.60
N GLU A 138 4.45 -13.21 9.85
CA GLU A 138 5.22 -12.06 10.33
C GLU A 138 5.13 -10.87 9.36
N VAL A 139 5.29 -11.11 8.05
CA VAL A 139 5.17 -10.07 7.01
C VAL A 139 3.77 -9.45 7.02
N VAL A 140 2.71 -10.27 7.08
CA VAL A 140 1.33 -9.79 7.12
C VAL A 140 1.07 -8.98 8.41
N ALA A 141 1.56 -9.45 9.56
CA ALA A 141 1.41 -8.76 10.83
C ALA A 141 2.09 -7.38 10.82
N GLN A 142 3.32 -7.31 10.30
CA GLN A 142 4.04 -6.04 10.14
C GLN A 142 3.28 -5.07 9.22
N ARG A 143 2.81 -5.55 8.07
CA ARG A 143 2.03 -4.74 7.12
C ARG A 143 0.74 -4.22 7.73
N LEU A 144 0.02 -5.05 8.47
CA LEU A 144 -1.20 -4.66 9.15
C LEU A 144 -0.91 -3.57 10.20
N GLY A 145 0.17 -3.72 10.97
CA GLY A 145 0.64 -2.70 11.91
C GLY A 145 0.93 -1.37 11.23
N SER A 146 1.73 -1.38 10.15
CA SER A 146 2.05 -0.17 9.38
C SER A 146 0.82 0.47 8.74
N ALA A 147 -0.10 -0.32 8.19
CA ALA A 147 -1.34 0.19 7.59
C ALA A 147 -2.26 0.83 8.64
N ASN A 148 -2.38 0.22 9.82
CA ASN A 148 -3.16 0.77 10.93
C ASN A 148 -2.56 2.07 11.47
N ALA A 149 -1.23 2.17 11.58
CA ALA A 149 -0.54 3.39 11.98
C ALA A 149 -0.82 4.55 11.00
N ARG A 150 -0.64 4.33 9.70
CA ARG A 150 -0.94 5.34 8.66
C ARG A 150 -2.41 5.76 8.69
N LYS A 151 -3.32 4.81 8.91
CA LYS A 151 -4.75 5.09 9.06
C LYS A 151 -4.99 6.02 10.25
N ALA A 152 -4.40 5.73 11.41
CA ALA A 152 -4.53 6.55 12.62
C ALA A 152 -4.00 7.99 12.40
N GLU A 153 -2.83 8.12 11.78
CA GLU A 153 -2.25 9.43 11.42
C GLU A 153 -3.18 10.25 10.53
N LEU A 154 -3.75 9.63 9.49
CA LEU A 154 -4.68 10.30 8.59
C LEU A 154 -5.96 10.75 9.32
N PHE A 155 -6.51 9.91 10.21
CA PHE A 155 -7.68 10.30 11.01
C PHE A 155 -7.39 11.49 11.92
N THR A 156 -6.21 11.52 12.55
CA THR A 156 -5.76 12.66 13.37
C THR A 156 -5.65 13.92 12.53
N ALA A 157 -4.99 13.86 11.37
CA ALA A 157 -4.84 14.99 10.46
C ALA A 157 -6.19 15.54 9.96
N ILE A 158 -7.14 14.65 9.61
CA ILE A 158 -8.50 15.03 9.21
C ILE A 158 -9.22 15.74 10.36
N ARG A 159 -9.09 15.24 11.59
CA ARG A 159 -9.71 15.83 12.77
C ARG A 159 -9.18 17.25 13.02
N GLU A 160 -7.85 17.42 13.01
CA GLU A 160 -7.22 18.72 13.21
C GLU A 160 -7.61 19.72 12.11
N ARG A 161 -7.65 19.28 10.85
CA ARG A 161 -8.06 20.14 9.73
C ARG A 161 -9.51 20.56 9.86
N ARG A 162 -10.40 19.66 10.29
CA ARG A 162 -11.81 19.96 10.55
C ARG A 162 -11.98 20.96 11.70
N GLU A 163 -11.19 20.83 12.75
CA GLU A 163 -11.21 21.76 13.89
C GLU A 163 -10.76 23.17 13.48
N LYS A 164 -9.63 23.29 12.77
CA LYS A 164 -9.16 24.57 12.22
C LYS A 164 -10.21 25.23 11.32
N LEU A 165 -10.83 24.45 10.43
CA LEU A 165 -11.87 24.97 9.54
C LEU A 165 -13.12 25.44 10.33
N ARG A 166 -13.54 24.69 11.35
CA ARG A 166 -14.66 25.08 12.23
C ARG A 166 -14.36 26.39 12.96
N SER A 167 -13.16 26.55 13.52
CA SER A 167 -12.76 27.77 14.20
C SER A 167 -12.72 28.97 13.24
N HIS A 168 -12.24 28.78 12.01
CA HIS A 168 -12.24 29.82 10.99
C HIS A 168 -13.66 30.26 10.61
N ILE A 169 -14.55 29.31 10.32
CA ILE A 169 -15.96 29.60 10.00
C ILE A 169 -16.66 30.30 11.17
N ALA A 170 -16.36 29.90 12.41
CA ALA A 170 -16.93 30.54 13.60
C ALA A 170 -16.50 32.02 13.73
N ALA A 171 -15.23 32.32 13.48
CA ALA A 171 -14.70 33.68 13.50
C ALA A 171 -15.33 34.56 12.41
N GLU A 172 -15.42 34.07 11.16
CA GLU A 172 -16.08 34.81 10.08
C GLU A 172 -17.56 35.09 10.37
N ARG A 173 -18.28 34.10 10.93
CA ARG A 173 -19.68 34.29 11.35
C ARG A 173 -19.83 35.36 12.41
N GLN A 174 -18.90 35.46 13.37
CA GLN A 174 -18.92 36.52 14.37
C GLN A 174 -18.75 37.90 13.73
N VAL A 175 -17.82 38.05 12.78
CA VAL A 175 -17.60 39.31 12.04
C VAL A 175 -18.86 39.70 11.26
N ILE A 176 -19.45 38.76 10.49
CA ILE A 176 -20.69 39.02 9.74
C ILE A 176 -21.82 39.44 10.67
N THR A 177 -21.95 38.78 11.83
CA THR A 177 -22.99 39.11 12.82
C THR A 177 -22.78 40.50 13.42
N ALA A 178 -21.52 40.89 13.68
CA ALA A 178 -21.18 42.22 14.19
C ALA A 178 -21.50 43.30 13.15
N LEU A 179 -21.04 43.15 11.90
CA LEU A 179 -21.33 44.07 10.80
C LEU A 179 -22.84 44.24 10.57
N ARG A 180 -23.61 43.15 10.68
CA ARG A 180 -25.06 43.20 10.53
C ARG A 180 -25.73 44.03 11.63
N ARG A 181 -25.29 43.88 12.89
CA ARG A 181 -25.80 44.72 13.99
C ARG A 181 -25.45 46.18 13.81
N GLU A 182 -24.24 46.46 13.35
CA GLU A 182 -23.80 47.83 13.07
C GLU A 182 -24.65 48.47 11.97
N LEU A 183 -24.88 47.75 10.87
CA LEU A 183 -25.76 48.18 9.78
C LEU A 183 -27.21 48.43 10.25
N GLU A 184 -27.75 47.56 11.10
CA GLU A 184 -29.08 47.72 11.70
C GLU A 184 -29.16 48.90 12.68
N SER A 185 -28.02 49.33 13.26
CA SER A 185 -27.95 50.47 14.19
C SER A 185 -27.73 51.82 13.50
N LEU A 186 -27.41 51.83 12.21
CA LEU A 186 -27.31 53.07 11.42
C LEU A 186 -28.71 53.60 11.16
N ASP A 187 -29.04 54.72 11.79
CA ASP A 187 -30.29 55.44 11.55
C ASP A 187 -30.22 56.17 10.20
N THR A 188 -30.70 55.50 9.15
CA THR A 188 -30.69 56.03 7.77
C THR A 188 -31.81 57.03 7.51
N THR A 189 -32.64 57.31 8.51
CA THR A 189 -33.83 58.17 8.38
C THR A 189 -33.44 59.62 8.05
N ASP A 190 -32.33 60.12 8.62
CA ASP A 190 -31.80 61.45 8.31
C ASP A 190 -31.18 61.52 6.90
N ASP A 191 -30.46 60.47 6.47
CA ASP A 191 -29.87 60.40 5.13
C ASP A 191 -30.95 60.32 4.03
N GLU A 192 -32.04 59.59 4.27
CA GLU A 192 -33.18 59.50 3.35
C GLU A 192 -33.94 60.83 3.26
N ALA A 193 -34.08 61.55 4.38
CA ALA A 193 -34.69 62.88 4.42
C ALA A 193 -33.83 63.92 3.70
N VAL A 194 -32.51 63.88 3.87
CA VAL A 194 -31.55 64.75 3.17
C VAL A 194 -31.53 64.45 1.67
N LEU A 195 -31.55 63.18 1.26
CA LEU A 195 -31.66 62.81 -0.16
C LEU A 195 -32.97 63.27 -0.78
N ARG A 196 -34.10 63.16 -0.06
CA ARG A 196 -35.40 63.70 -0.52
C ARG A 196 -35.35 65.22 -0.67
N GLN A 197 -34.75 65.94 0.28
CA GLN A 197 -34.55 67.39 0.17
C GLN A 197 -33.66 67.80 -1.02
N LEU A 198 -32.64 67.01 -1.33
CA LEU A 198 -31.74 67.26 -2.47
C LEU A 198 -32.42 66.94 -3.82
N LEU A 199 -33.29 65.93 -3.87
CA LEU A 199 -34.05 65.56 -5.07
C LEU A 199 -35.26 66.48 -5.32
N ASP A 200 -35.88 67.03 -4.28
CA ASP A 200 -36.99 68.01 -4.39
C ASP A 200 -36.50 69.44 -4.75
N ARG A 201 -35.19 69.72 -4.60
CA ARG A 201 -34.58 70.89 -5.22
C ARG A 201 -34.45 70.65 -6.73
N ARG A 202 -35.56 70.85 -7.46
CA ARG A 202 -35.55 71.00 -8.91
C ARG A 202 -34.53 72.08 -9.31
N PHE A 203 -33.67 71.74 -10.27
CA PHE A 203 -33.00 72.71 -11.15
C PHE A 203 -34.03 73.56 -11.89
#